data_AF-E2CE34-F1
#
_entry.id   AF-E2CE34-F1
#
_cell.length_a   1.000
_cell.length_b   1.000
_cell.length_c   1.000
_cell.angle_alpha   90.00
_cell.angle_beta   90.00
_cell.angle_gamma   90.00
#
_symmetry.space_group_name_H-M   'P 1'
#
loop_
_entity.id
_entity.type
_entity.pdbx_description
1 polymer ?
#
loop_
_entity_poly.entity_id
_entity_poly.type
_entity_poly.pdbx_seq_one_letter_code
_entity_poly.pdbx_strand_id
1 'polypeptide(L)' 'MLRAVDKALEAGVPTKTHILNLLHRLIDRKPTEHPEVDPRTLGMQTTPEANLNRYDGVRQAGEKRHAS' A
#
# COMPACT_ATOMS: atom_id res chain seq x y z
N MET A 1 -5.03 -6.78 24.96
CA MET A 1 -4.51 -7.72 23.93
C MET A 1 -4.70 -7.08 22.56
N LEU A 2 -3.62 -6.92 21.79
CA LEU A 2 -3.67 -6.40 20.42
C LEU A 2 -4.12 -7.52 19.47
N ARG A 3 -5.25 -7.33 18.76
CA ARG A 3 -5.89 -8.36 17.90
C ARG A 3 -5.93 -7.94 16.44
N ALA A 4 -4.75 -7.63 15.88
CA ALA A 4 -4.64 -7.25 14.47
C ALA A 4 -5.04 -8.38 13.51
N VAL A 5 -4.81 -9.64 13.88
CA VAL A 5 -5.19 -10.81 13.08
C VAL A 5 -6.70 -10.94 12.97
N ASP A 6 -7.43 -10.86 14.09
CA ASP A 6 -8.89 -10.91 14.12
C ASP A 6 -9.49 -9.80 13.23
N LYS A 7 -8.98 -8.57 13.36
CA LYS A 7 -9.41 -7.43 12.53
C LYS A 7 -9.13 -7.62 11.04
N ALA A 8 -8.01 -8.24 10.71
CA ALA A 8 -7.65 -8.52 9.32
C ALA A 8 -8.53 -9.60 8.70
N LEU A 9 -8.96 -10.58 9.51
CA LEU A 9 -9.92 -11.61 9.11
C LEU A 9 -11.32 -11.02 8.89
N GLU A 10 -11.79 -10.16 9.81
CA GLU A 10 -13.06 -9.42 9.66
C GLU A 10 -13.08 -8.57 8.38
N ALA A 11 -11.95 -7.97 8.01
CA ALA A 11 -11.81 -7.17 6.79
C ALA A 11 -11.70 -8.02 5.51
N GLY A 12 -11.58 -9.35 5.60
CA GLY A 12 -11.42 -10.24 4.45
C GLY A 12 -10.06 -10.13 3.74
N VAL A 13 -9.10 -9.37 4.29
CA VAL A 13 -7.76 -9.16 3.70
C VAL A 13 -6.67 -9.51 4.73
N PRO A 14 -6.55 -10.78 5.17
CA PRO A 14 -5.58 -11.22 6.18
C PRO A 14 -4.15 -11.37 5.62
N THR A 15 -3.69 -10.37 4.88
CA THR A 15 -2.32 -10.35 4.35
C THR A 15 -1.34 -9.93 5.44
N LYS A 16 -0.08 -10.42 5.34
CA LYS A 16 0.99 -10.04 6.27
C LYS A 16 1.14 -8.52 6.39
N THR A 17 1.08 -7.81 5.26
CA THR A 17 1.16 -6.35 5.20
C THR A 17 0.00 -5.68 5.93
N HIS A 18 -1.23 -6.16 5.73
CA HIS A 18 -2.40 -5.59 6.39
C HIS A 18 -2.36 -5.79 7.91
N ILE A 19 -1.94 -6.97 8.37
CA ILE A 19 -1.76 -7.27 9.80
C ILE A 19 -0.68 -6.37 10.42
N LEU A 20 0.47 -6.20 9.75
CA LEU A 20 1.55 -5.32 10.23
C LEU A 20 1.11 -3.85 10.33
N ASN A 21 0.33 -3.36 9.35
CA ASN A 21 -0.22 -2.00 9.38
C ASN A 21 -1.23 -1.81 10.52
N LEU A 22 -2.07 -2.82 10.79
CA LEU A 22 -2.99 -2.80 11.92
C LEU A 22 -2.24 -2.81 13.27
N LEU A 23 -1.20 -3.63 13.40
CA LEU A 23 -0.35 -3.64 14.60
C LEU A 23 0.29 -2.27 14.84
N HIS A 24 0.90 -1.68 13.81
CA HIS A 24 1.48 -0.33 13.88
C HIS A 24 0.45 0.70 14.35
N ARG A 25 -0.75 0.73 13.76
CA ARG A 25 -1.83 1.65 14.18
C ARG A 25 -2.26 1.45 15.62
N LEU A 26 -2.39 0.21 16.07
CA LEU A 26 -2.87 -0.10 17.41
C LEU A 26 -1.80 0.16 18.49
N ILE A 27 -0.52 0.03 18.14
CA ILE A 27 0.63 0.28 19.02
C ILE A 27 0.95 1.78 19.06
N ASP A 28 1.10 2.41 17.89
CA ASP A 28 1.63 3.77 17.82
C ASP A 28 0.62 4.83 18.19
N ARG A 29 -0.69 4.53 18.14
CA ARG A 29 -1.87 5.30 18.61
C ARG A 29 -1.83 6.83 18.43
N LYS A 30 -0.88 7.36 17.67
CA LYS A 30 -0.75 8.77 17.39
C LYS A 30 -2.00 9.10 16.60
N PRO A 31 -2.84 10.04 17.09
CA PRO A 31 -3.93 10.55 16.30
C PRO A 31 -3.33 10.87 14.94
N THR A 32 -3.78 10.14 13.92
CA THR A 32 -3.46 10.56 12.57
C THR A 32 -4.25 11.85 12.47
N GLU A 33 -3.60 13.01 12.45
CA GLU A 33 -4.27 14.32 12.25
C GLU A 33 -4.83 14.46 10.82
N HIS A 34 -5.24 13.33 10.26
CA HIS A 34 -5.88 13.27 8.98
C HIS A 34 -7.36 13.50 9.26
N PRO A 35 -7.98 14.49 8.61
CA PRO A 35 -9.42 14.66 8.69
C PRO A 35 -10.10 13.35 8.28
N GLU A 36 -11.24 13.06 8.89
CA GLU A 36 -12.09 11.94 8.46
C GLU A 36 -12.52 12.22 7.01
N VAL A 37 -11.97 11.45 6.07
CA VAL A 37 -12.27 11.60 4.65
C VAL A 37 -13.42 10.67 4.31
N ASP A 38 -14.55 11.22 3.83
CA ASP A 38 -15.63 10.42 3.26
C ASP A 38 -15.14 9.72 1.99
N PRO A 39 -15.07 8.38 1.95
CA PRO A 39 -14.61 7.63 0.78
C PRO A 39 -15.42 7.93 -0.48
N ARG A 40 -16.69 8.34 -0.34
CA ARG A 40 -17.56 8.71 -1.47
C ARG A 40 -17.09 9.96 -2.20
N THR A 41 -16.32 10.81 -1.51
CA THR A 41 -15.69 11.99 -2.10
C THR A 41 -14.38 11.69 -2.82
N LEU A 42 -13.80 10.49 -2.59
CA LEU A 42 -12.51 10.08 -3.13
C LEU A 42 -12.65 9.39 -4.50
N GLY A 43 -13.54 9.89 -5.34
CA GLY A 43 -13.73 9.42 -6.71
C GLY A 43 -12.63 9.94 -7.63
N MET A 44 -11.95 9.05 -8.35
CA MET A 44 -10.98 9.44 -9.36
C MET A 44 -11.70 10.12 -10.53
N GLN A 45 -11.40 11.40 -10.78
CA GLN A 45 -11.95 12.13 -11.94
C GLN A 45 -11.30 11.68 -13.26
N THR A 46 -10.10 11.11 -13.17
CA THR A 46 -9.34 10.61 -14.31
C THR A 46 -8.61 9.32 -13.95
N THR A 47 -8.43 8.45 -14.95
CA THR A 47 -7.59 7.26 -14.81
C THR A 47 -6.14 7.70 -14.65
N PRO A 48 -5.40 7.15 -13.66
CA PRO A 48 -4.00 7.50 -13.48
C PRO A 48 -3.16 6.90 -14.61
N GLU A 49 -2.28 7.72 -15.20
CA GLU A 49 -1.33 7.24 -16.18
C GLU A 49 -0.18 6.48 -15.49
N ALA A 50 0.03 5.24 -15.91
CA ALA A 50 1.16 4.43 -15.47
C ALA A 50 2.45 4.94 -16.15
N ASN A 51 3.09 5.95 -15.56
CA ASN A 51 4.36 6.49 -16.04
C ASN A 51 5.53 5.53 -15.74
N LEU A 52 5.73 4.54 -16.62
CA LEU A 52 6.80 3.53 -16.51
C LEU A 52 8.16 3.99 -17.05
N ASN A 53 8.24 5.18 -17.67
CA ASN A 53 9.46 5.71 -18.32
C ASN A 53 10.72 5.60 -17.44
N ARG A 54 10.59 5.83 -16.13
CA ARG A 54 11.70 5.70 -15.17
C ARG A 54 12.16 4.25 -14.99
N TYR A 55 11.24 3.29 -15.03
CA TYR A 55 11.52 1.86 -14.88
C TYR A 55 11.99 1.21 -16.19
N ASP A 56 11.53 1.69 -17.33
CA ASP A 56 11.91 1.17 -18.64
C ASP A 56 13.42 1.33 -18.90
N GLY A 57 13.98 2.50 -18.57
CA GLY A 57 15.43 2.74 -18.67
C GLY A 57 16.26 1.84 -17.76
N VAL A 58 15.75 1.51 -16.56
CA VAL A 58 16.42 0.63 -15.61
C VAL A 58 16.37 -0.84 -16.06
N ARG A 59 15.24 -1.27 -16.65
CA ARG A 59 15.10 -2.61 -17.26
C ARG A 59 16.09 -2.81 -18.40
N GLN A 60 16.15 -1.86 -19.33
CA GLN A 60 17.08 -1.92 -20.46
C GLN A 60 18.56 -1.92 -20.04
N ALA A 61 18.91 -1.26 -18.94
CA ALA A 61 20.26 -1.27 -18.40
C ALA A 61 20.62 -2.60 -17.72
N GLY A 62 19.62 -3.30 -17.13
CA GLY A 62 19.78 -4.58 -16.47
C GLY A 62 19.87 -5.78 -17.42
N GLU A 63 19.13 -5.76 -18.54
CA GLU A 63 19.11 -6.85 -19.54
C GLU A 63 20.42 -7.01 -20.34
N LYS A 64 21.28 -5.98 -20.38
CA LYS A 64 22.54 -6.01 -21.14
C LYS A 64 23.68 -6.75 -20.44
N ARG A 65 23.45 -7.36 -19.29
CA ARG A 65 24.48 -8.08 -18.53
C ARG A 65 24.08 -9.54 -18.44
N HIS A 66 24.99 -10.41 -18.89
CA HIS A 66 24.96 -11.88 -18.81
C HIS A 66 24.34 -12.64 -19.99
N ALA A 67 24.89 -12.41 -21.19
CA ALA A 67 24.92 -13.44 -22.23
C ALA A 67 26.34 -13.56 -22.80
N SER A 68 27.25 -14.13 -22.00
CA SER A 68 28.53 -14.74 -22.41
C SER A 68 29.05 -15.58 -21.25
#